data_AF-A0A3D6EKB7-F1
#
_entry.id   AF-A0A3D6EKB7-F1
#
_cell.length_a   1.000
_cell.length_b   1.000
_cell.length_c   1.000
_cell.angle_alpha   90.00
_cell.angle_beta   90.00
_cell.angle_gamma   90.00
#
_symmetry.space_group_name_H-M   'P 1'
#
loop_
_entity.id
_entity.type
_entity.pdbx_description
1 polymer ?
#
loop_
_entity_poly.entity_id
_entity_poly.type
_entity_poly.pdbx_seq_one_letter_code
_entity_poly.pdbx_strand_id
1 'polypeptide(L)'
;MSEHAHSADLNTVPQPEHPADHPGYGTFIKVWVALLILTGCLVGVSHLGQTAAVWGLLTLTPLKAALVFYFFMHLKYEGPLLKIVVLVTLGTLLIFFALLFSDVAFR
;
A
#
# COMPACT_ATOMS: atom_id res chain seq x y z
N MET A 1 -49.55 33.06 23.23
CA MET A 1 -49.79 32.61 21.82
C MET A 1 -48.64 33.00 20.88
N SER A 2 -47.38 33.10 21.37
CA SER A 2 -46.21 33.52 20.58
C SER A 2 -45.08 32.47 20.54
N GLU A 3 -45.20 31.34 21.24
CA GLU A 3 -44.16 30.31 21.30
C GLU A 3 -44.18 29.32 20.12
N HIS A 4 -45.31 29.17 19.42
CA HIS A 4 -45.42 28.22 18.29
C HIS A 4 -44.88 28.75 16.95
N ALA A 5 -44.48 30.02 16.86
CA ALA A 5 -43.96 30.61 15.61
C ALA A 5 -42.42 30.54 15.51
N HIS A 6 -41.71 30.27 16.61
CA HIS A 6 -40.24 30.29 16.63
C HIS A 6 -39.61 28.94 16.21
N SER A 7 -40.36 27.84 16.28
CA SER A 7 -39.89 26.50 15.92
C SER A 7 -40.05 26.15 14.42
N ALA A 8 -40.79 26.96 13.65
CA ALA A 8 -41.00 26.72 12.22
C ALA A 8 -39.84 27.24 11.33
N ASP A 9 -39.02 28.16 11.84
CA ASP A 9 -37.90 28.79 11.10
C ASP A 9 -36.55 28.06 11.30
N LEU A 10 -36.50 27.06 12.21
CA LEU A 10 -35.27 26.31 12.49
C LEU A 10 -35.01 25.15 11.52
N ASN A 11 -35.96 24.86 10.62
CA ASN A 11 -35.84 23.81 9.61
C ASN A 11 -35.32 24.31 8.25
N THR A 12 -35.06 25.61 8.12
CA THR A 12 -34.58 26.26 6.90
C THR A 12 -33.09 26.57 6.91
N VAL A 13 -32.33 26.04 7.88
CA VAL A 13 -30.85 26.07 7.80
C VAL A 13 -30.47 25.32 6.51
N PRO A 14 -29.88 25.99 5.50
CA PRO A 14 -29.39 25.30 4.32
C PRO A 14 -28.37 24.29 4.81
N GLN A 15 -28.71 23.00 4.74
CA GLN A 15 -27.75 21.94 5.00
C GLN A 15 -26.64 22.14 3.97
N PRO A 16 -25.37 22.38 4.39
CA PRO A 16 -24.28 22.44 3.44
C PRO A 16 -24.22 21.06 2.78
N GLU A 17 -24.65 21.01 1.53
CA GLU A 17 -24.47 19.90 0.62
C GLU A 17 -23.00 19.51 0.63
N HIS A 18 -22.66 18.49 1.44
CA HIS A 18 -21.31 17.93 1.49
C HIS A 18 -20.99 17.42 0.09
N PRO A 19 -20.08 18.07 -0.66
CA PRO A 19 -19.51 17.44 -1.83
C PRO A 19 -18.74 16.26 -1.26
N ALA A 20 -19.19 15.05 -1.58
CA ALA A 20 -18.48 13.82 -1.25
C ALA A 20 -17.22 13.76 -2.12
N ASP A 21 -16.27 14.66 -1.88
CA ASP A 21 -14.90 14.59 -2.37
C ASP A 21 -14.22 13.44 -1.63
N HIS A 22 -14.53 12.21 -2.06
CA HIS A 22 -13.87 11.00 -1.58
C HIS A 22 -12.37 11.08 -1.92
N PRO A 23 -11.49 11.29 -0.94
CA PRO A 23 -10.07 11.42 -1.21
C PRO A 23 -9.50 10.05 -1.57
N GLY A 24 -8.89 9.93 -2.75
CA GLY A 24 -7.72 9.06 -2.94
C GLY A 24 -7.92 7.59 -3.32
N TYR A 25 -9.08 7.16 -3.85
CA TYR A 25 -9.23 5.76 -4.30
C TYR A 25 -8.31 5.41 -5.49
N GLY A 26 -7.98 6.40 -6.33
CA GLY A 26 -7.13 6.20 -7.52
C GLY A 26 -5.72 5.71 -7.20
N THR A 27 -5.17 6.03 -6.02
CA THR A 27 -3.84 5.53 -5.60
C THR A 27 -3.90 4.03 -5.33
N PHE A 28 -4.93 3.55 -4.63
CA PHE A 28 -5.09 2.12 -4.34
C PHE A 28 -5.28 1.29 -5.60
N ILE A 29 -6.06 1.78 -6.56
CA ILE A 29 -6.22 1.13 -7.86
C ILE A 29 -4.90 1.04 -8.63
N LYS A 30 -4.08 2.10 -8.65
CA LYS A 30 -2.77 2.06 -9.33
C LYS A 30 -1.85 1.00 -8.72
N VAL A 31 -1.82 0.91 -7.39
CA VAL A 31 -1.01 -0.09 -6.67
C VAL A 31 -1.54 -1.49 -6.95
N TRP A 32 -2.85 -1.67 -6.88
CA TRP A 32 -3.50 -2.95 -7.19
C TRP A 32 -3.13 -3.46 -8.59
N VAL A 33 -3.18 -2.59 -9.61
CA VAL A 33 -2.76 -2.95 -10.97
C VAL A 33 -1.28 -3.35 -11.01
N ALA A 34 -0.41 -2.59 -10.34
CA ALA A 34 1.01 -2.89 -10.33
C ALA A 34 1.33 -4.22 -9.59
N LEU A 35 0.62 -4.55 -8.50
CA LEU A 35 0.72 -5.86 -7.84
C LEU A 35 0.23 -6.99 -8.73
N LEU A 36 -0.85 -6.78 -9.50
CA LEU A 36 -1.33 -7.76 -10.46
C LEU A 36 -0.30 -8.03 -11.55
N ILE A 37 0.32 -6.98 -12.11
CA ILE A 37 1.38 -7.13 -13.12
C ILE A 37 2.55 -7.93 -12.54
N LEU A 38 3.00 -7.59 -11.33
CA LEU A 38 4.09 -8.33 -10.68
C LEU A 38 3.72 -9.78 -10.40
N THR A 39 2.45 -10.05 -10.09
CA THR A 39 1.98 -11.42 -9.86
C THR A 39 1.88 -12.20 -11.16
N GLY A 40 1.36 -11.60 -12.23
CA GLY A 40 1.33 -12.21 -13.56
C GLY A 40 2.74 -12.53 -14.07
N CYS A 41 3.69 -11.61 -13.86
CA CYS A 41 5.09 -11.82 -14.20
C CYS A 41 5.68 -13.02 -13.44
N LEU A 42 5.39 -13.13 -12.13
CA LEU A 42 5.82 -14.27 -11.32
C LEU A 42 5.25 -15.60 -11.81
N VAL A 43 3.97 -15.64 -12.18
CA VAL A 43 3.33 -16.84 -12.74
C VAL A 43 3.95 -17.21 -14.09
N GLY A 44 4.24 -16.21 -14.94
CA GLY A 44 4.94 -16.42 -16.21
C GLY A 44 6.35 -16.99 -16.00
N VAL A 45 7.10 -16.44 -15.05
CA VAL A 45 8.44 -16.94 -14.68
C VAL A 45 8.36 -18.37 -14.12
N SER A 46 7.30 -18.69 -13.37
CA SER A 46 7.08 -20.02 -12.82
C SER A 46 6.89 -21.09 -13.91
N HIS A 47 6.44 -20.72 -15.11
CA HIS A 47 6.27 -21.64 -16.23
C HIS A 47 7.58 -21.96 -16.98
N LEU A 48 8.63 -21.15 -16.80
CA LEU A 48 9.92 -21.32 -17.51
C LEU A 48 10.84 -22.37 -16.86
N GLY A 49 10.53 -22.82 -15.64
CA GLY A 49 11.26 -23.89 -14.96
C GLY A 49 11.44 -23.64 -13.46
N GLN A 50 11.71 -24.71 -12.71
CA GLN A 50 11.75 -24.68 -11.24
C GLN A 50 12.85 -23.75 -10.70
N THR A 51 14.03 -23.70 -11.34
CA THR A 51 15.11 -22.79 -10.95
C THR A 51 14.71 -21.33 -11.19
N ALA A 52 14.14 -21.02 -12.36
CA ALA A 52 13.67 -19.67 -12.67
C ALA A 52 12.56 -19.22 -11.72
N ALA A 53 11.67 -20.13 -11.33
CA ALA A 53 10.63 -19.86 -10.34
C ALA A 53 11.22 -19.47 -8.97
N VAL A 54 12.25 -20.18 -8.48
CA VAL A 54 12.90 -19.85 -7.20
C VAL A 54 13.52 -18.45 -7.24
N TRP A 55 14.27 -18.13 -8.30
CA TRP A 55 14.85 -16.80 -8.48
C TRP A 55 13.78 -15.71 -8.64
N GLY A 56 12.68 -16.02 -9.35
CA GLY A 56 11.53 -15.13 -9.49
C GLY A 56 10.83 -14.88 -8.15
N LEU A 57 10.58 -15.92 -7.36
CA LEU A 57 9.98 -15.78 -6.02
C LEU A 57 10.88 -14.95 -5.10
N LEU A 58 12.19 -15.19 -5.12
CA LEU A 58 13.13 -14.47 -4.27
C LEU A 58 13.21 -12.97 -4.59
N THR A 59 13.06 -12.60 -5.86
CA THR A 59 13.21 -11.21 -6.31
C THR A 59 11.88 -10.46 -6.39
N LEU A 60 10.83 -11.05 -6.96
CA LEU A 60 9.55 -10.38 -7.14
C LEU A 60 8.76 -10.27 -5.83
N THR A 61 8.92 -11.20 -4.88
CA THR A 61 8.21 -11.15 -3.59
C THR A 61 8.59 -9.92 -2.76
N PRO A 62 9.88 -9.63 -2.48
CA PRO A 62 10.25 -8.41 -1.78
C PRO A 62 9.93 -7.14 -2.60
N LEU A 63 9.90 -7.22 -3.95
CA LEU A 63 9.50 -6.10 -4.79
C LEU A 63 8.01 -5.75 -4.62
N LYS A 64 7.11 -6.74 -4.47
CA LYS A 64 5.71 -6.49 -4.10
C LYS A 64 5.61 -5.78 -2.75
N ALA A 65 6.38 -6.25 -1.77
CA ALA A 65 6.40 -5.65 -0.42
C ALA A 65 6.94 -4.21 -0.45
N ALA A 66 7.99 -3.93 -1.22
CA ALA A 66 8.55 -2.58 -1.38
C ALA A 66 7.56 -1.63 -2.07
N LEU A 67 6.83 -2.10 -3.08
CA LEU A 67 5.83 -1.31 -3.79
C LEU A 67 4.61 -0.98 -2.90
N VAL A 68 4.12 -1.96 -2.14
CA VAL A 68 3.08 -1.74 -1.13
C VAL A 68 3.59 -0.77 -0.08
N PHE A 69 4.80 -0.93 0.42
CA PHE A 69 5.39 -0.02 1.40
C PHE A 69 5.47 1.42 0.86
N TYR A 70 6.02 1.62 -0.34
CA TYR A 70 6.18 2.94 -0.94
C TYR A 70 4.83 3.68 -1.12
N PHE A 71 3.74 2.95 -1.38
CA PHE A 71 2.43 3.55 -1.66
C PHE A 71 1.45 3.54 -0.48
N PHE A 72 1.41 2.48 0.33
CA PHE A 72 0.49 2.35 1.46
C PHE A 72 1.07 2.93 2.76
N MET A 73 2.40 2.98 2.93
CA MET A 73 3.00 3.69 4.07
C MET A 73 3.27 5.16 3.72
N HIS A 74 2.16 5.91 3.69
CA HIS A 74 1.99 7.35 3.96
C HIS A 74 3.23 8.27 4.01
N LEU A 75 4.11 8.24 3.01
CA LEU A 75 5.27 9.13 2.99
C LEU A 75 4.98 10.54 2.48
N LYS A 76 3.71 10.88 2.26
CA LYS A 76 3.33 12.23 1.86
C LYS A 76 2.72 13.05 3.01
N TYR A 77 2.35 12.45 4.15
CA TYR A 77 1.53 13.17 5.14
C TYR A 77 1.83 12.93 6.63
N GLU A 78 2.74 12.03 7.04
CA GLU A 78 3.10 11.93 8.46
C GLU A 78 4.61 11.80 8.75
N GLY A 79 4.98 12.17 9.99
CA GLY A 79 6.29 12.70 10.36
C GLY A 79 7.52 11.81 10.10
N PRO A 80 8.73 12.42 10.04
CA PRO A 80 9.98 11.78 9.60
C PRO A 80 10.40 10.55 10.42
N LEU A 81 9.89 10.38 11.65
CA LEU A 81 10.21 9.24 12.51
C LEU A 81 9.67 7.91 11.97
N LEU A 82 8.43 7.88 11.45
CA LEU A 82 7.85 6.63 10.91
C LEU A 82 8.58 6.18 9.64
N LYS A 83 9.02 7.13 8.81
CA LYS A 83 9.88 6.86 7.64
C LYS A 83 11.15 6.10 8.04
N ILE A 84 11.82 6.56 9.10
CA ILE A 84 13.09 5.99 9.57
C ILE A 84 12.87 4.59 10.13
N VAL A 85 11.88 4.40 11.00
CA VAL A 85 11.59 3.08 11.58
C VAL A 85 11.33 2.05 10.50
N VAL A 86 10.52 2.37 9.49
CA VAL A 86 10.20 1.38 8.46
C VAL A 86 11.36 1.17 7.49
N LEU A 87 12.15 2.20 7.18
CA LEU A 87 13.39 2.03 6.42
C LEU A 87 14.36 1.09 7.15
N VAL A 88 14.48 1.22 8.47
CA VAL A 88 15.29 0.32 9.31
C VAL A 88 14.71 -1.08 9.29
N THR A 89 13.40 -1.26 9.51
CA THR A 89 12.75 -2.59 9.47
C THR A 89 12.92 -3.27 8.11
N LEU A 90 12.72 -2.53 7.01
CA LEU A 90 12.88 -3.04 5.64
C LEU A 90 14.34 -3.36 5.33
N GLY A 91 15.28 -2.52 5.80
CA GLY A 91 16.72 -2.75 5.67
C GLY A 91 17.16 -4.00 6.41
N THR A 92 16.74 -4.18 7.66
CA THR A 92 16.99 -5.40 8.43
C THR A 92 16.39 -6.61 7.72
N LEU A 93 15.13 -6.55 7.26
CA LEU A 93 14.51 -7.64 6.50
C LEU A 93 15.32 -8.03 5.25
N LEU A 94 15.78 -7.03 4.48
CA LEU A 94 16.60 -7.25 3.29
C LEU A 94 17.94 -7.92 3.63
N ILE A 95 18.59 -7.51 4.72
CA ILE A 95 19.83 -8.13 5.20
C ILE A 95 19.57 -9.60 5.54
N PHE A 96 18.48 -9.92 6.23
CA PHE A 96 18.12 -11.30 6.54
C PHE A 96 17.89 -12.13 5.27
N PHE A 97 17.21 -11.59 4.26
CA PHE A 97 17.07 -12.28 2.97
C PHE A 97 18.39 -12.50 2.24
N ALA A 98 19.29 -11.51 2.24
CA ALA A 98 20.61 -11.67 1.63
C ALA A 98 21.44 -12.75 2.34
N LEU A 99 21.39 -12.79 3.68
CA LEU A 99 22.06 -13.82 4.46
C LEU A 99 21.47 -15.21 4.24
N LEU A 100 20.14 -15.33 4.20
CA LEU A 100 19.45 -16.61 3.94
C LEU A 100 19.78 -17.13 2.54
N PHE A 101 19.77 -16.26 1.54
CA PHE A 101 20.18 -16.63 0.19
C PHE A 101 21.64 -17.07 0.15
N SER A 102 22.54 -16.33 0.81
CA SER A 102 23.95 -16.67 0.91
C SER A 102 24.14 -18.04 1.56
N ASP A 103 23.45 -18.31 2.67
CA ASP A 103 23.47 -19.60 3.36
C ASP A 103 23.01 -20.76 2.45
N VAL A 104 21.89 -20.59 1.74
CA VAL A 104 21.39 -21.58 0.77
C VAL A 104 22.34 -21.79 -0.40
N ALA A 105 23.03 -20.74 -0.85
CA ALA A 105 23.97 -20.83 -1.97
C ALA A 105 25.32 -21.48 -1.59
N PHE A 106 25.71 -21.43 -0.32
CA PHE A 106 26.97 -22.03 0.18
C PHE A 106 26.80 -23.45 0.76
N ARG A 107 25.57 -23.97 0.81
CA ARG A 107 25.24 -25.38 1.11
C ARG A 107 25.27 -26.23 -0.16
#